data_AF-X0ZY81-F1
#
_entry.id   AF-X0ZY81-F1
#
_cell.length_a   1.000
_cell.length_b   1.000
_cell.length_c   1.000
_cell.angle_alpha   90.00
_cell.angle_beta   90.00
_cell.angle_gamma   90.00
#
_symmetry.space_group_name_H-M   'P 1'
#
loop_
_entity.id
_entity.type
_entity.pdbx_description
1 polymer ?
#
loop_
_entity_poly.entity_id
_entity_poly.type
_entity_poly.pdbx_seq_one_letter_code
_entity_poly.pdbx_strand_id
1 'polypeptide(L)'
;LNLARRIASQSTHGTHNHGCVLVKGGSVINVSANKNNYCTFGRRFSIYARKDFSTLHAELGAVLGLDKSQTQGATAYVVRVKGDEWRMSKPCPMCEGALRHCGVKKVVYTTNDGCVITEKL
;
A
#
# COMPACT_ATOMS: atom_id res chain seq x y z
N LEU A 1 -0.60 -11.58 -5.60
CA LEU A 1 -0.25 -11.78 -4.17
C LEU A 1 1.20 -12.24 -3.96
N ASN A 2 1.67 -13.29 -4.64
CA ASN A 2 3.09 -13.72 -4.53
C ASN A 2 4.10 -12.60 -4.87
N LEU A 3 3.79 -11.77 -5.87
CA LEU A 3 4.60 -10.59 -6.17
C LEU A 3 4.65 -9.60 -4.99
N ALA A 4 3.50 -9.27 -4.41
CA ALA A 4 3.41 -8.37 -3.26
C ALA A 4 4.20 -8.91 -2.05
N ARG A 5 4.23 -10.24 -1.84
CA ARG A 5 5.04 -10.87 -0.79
C ARG A 5 6.53 -10.61 -1.01
N ARG A 6 7.03 -10.81 -2.23
CA ARG A 6 8.43 -10.55 -2.59
C ARG A 6 8.80 -9.08 -2.41
N ILE A 7 7.88 -8.18 -2.74
CA ILE A 7 8.08 -6.74 -2.51
C ILE A 7 8.12 -6.43 -1.01
N ALA A 8 7.23 -7.02 -0.22
CA ALA A 8 7.22 -6.84 1.23
C ALA A 8 8.55 -7.25 1.89
N SER A 9 9.18 -8.34 1.43
CA SER A 9 10.50 -8.76 1.93
C SER A 9 11.65 -7.79 1.63
N GLN A 10 11.45 -6.80 0.75
CA GLN A 10 12.45 -5.76 0.45
C GLN A 10 12.30 -4.53 1.37
N SER A 11 11.35 -4.55 2.32
CA SER A 11 11.15 -3.45 3.26
C SER A 11 12.38 -3.22 4.15
N THR A 12 12.77 -1.96 4.31
CA THR A 12 13.87 -1.54 5.19
C THR A 12 13.38 -1.12 6.58
N HIS A 13 12.08 -1.25 6.86
CA HIS A 13 11.46 -0.76 8.11
C HIS A 13 11.73 -1.68 9.32
N GLY A 14 12.31 -2.87 9.10
CA GLY A 14 12.84 -3.79 10.13
C GLY A 14 11.81 -4.52 10.99
N THR A 15 10.61 -3.96 11.18
CA THR A 15 9.59 -4.49 12.10
C THR A 15 8.26 -4.84 11.40
N HIS A 16 7.94 -4.13 10.33
CA HIS A 16 6.68 -4.23 9.59
C HIS A 16 7.01 -4.28 8.11
N ASN A 17 6.93 -5.48 7.50
CA ASN A 17 7.26 -5.66 6.09
C ASN A 17 5.98 -5.64 5.27
N HIS A 18 5.66 -4.48 4.69
CA HIS A 18 4.52 -4.29 3.81
C HIS A 18 4.96 -4.16 2.36
N GLY A 19 4.20 -4.78 1.46
CA GLY A 19 4.37 -4.66 0.02
C GLY A 19 3.03 -4.34 -0.63
N CYS A 20 3.03 -3.38 -1.55
CA CYS A 20 1.89 -2.98 -2.34
C CYS A 20 2.19 -3.21 -3.83
N VAL A 21 1.21 -3.75 -4.55
CA VAL A 21 1.24 -3.91 -6.00
C VAL A 21 -0.01 -3.26 -6.56
N LEU A 22 0.17 -2.27 -7.43
CA LEU A 22 -0.92 -1.60 -8.12
C LEU A 22 -1.15 -2.27 -9.47
N VAL A 23 -2.38 -2.69 -9.74
CA VAL A 23 -2.75 -3.43 -10.96
C VAL A 23 -3.91 -2.74 -11.66
N LYS A 24 -3.84 -2.62 -12.99
CA LYS A 24 -4.92 -2.13 -13.85
C LYS A 24 -4.99 -2.96 -15.12
N GLY A 25 -6.19 -3.38 -15.51
CA GLY A 25 -6.40 -4.18 -16.73
C GLY A 25 -5.58 -5.48 -16.77
N GLY A 26 -5.31 -6.10 -15.62
CA GLY A 26 -4.47 -7.29 -15.51
C GLY A 26 -2.96 -7.04 -15.51
N SER A 27 -2.51 -5.82 -15.76
CA SER A 27 -1.09 -5.44 -15.78
C SER A 27 -0.67 -4.75 -14.48
N VAL A 28 0.55 -5.04 -14.02
CA VAL A 28 1.16 -4.34 -12.88
C VAL A 28 1.62 -2.96 -13.34
N ILE A 29 1.08 -1.92 -12.72
CA ILE A 29 1.43 -0.53 -13.01
C ILE A 29 2.64 -0.11 -12.19
N ASN A 30 2.65 -0.45 -10.90
CA ASN A 30 3.72 -0.09 -9.99
C ASN A 30 3.74 -1.01 -8.76
N VAL A 31 4.88 -1.04 -8.08
CA VAL A 31 5.09 -1.82 -6.86
C VAL A 31 5.89 -0.99 -5.86
N SER A 32 5.59 -1.14 -4.57
CA SER A 32 6.37 -0.48 -3.52
C SER A 32 6.35 -1.27 -2.22
N ALA A 33 7.47 -1.24 -1.50
CA ALA A 33 7.55 -1.65 -0.10
C ALA A 33 7.48 -0.43 0.81
N ASN A 34 7.14 -0.62 2.08
CA ASN A 34 7.23 0.47 3.05
C ASN A 34 8.70 0.79 3.40
N LYS A 35 9.01 2.06 3.60
CA LYS A 35 10.36 2.57 3.90
C LYS A 35 10.29 3.57 5.03
N ASN A 36 11.33 3.65 5.86
CA ASN A 36 11.42 4.65 6.93
C ASN A 36 11.79 6.07 6.42
N ASN A 37 11.39 6.40 5.20
CA ASN A 37 11.59 7.72 4.62
C ASN A 37 10.33 8.56 4.80
N TYR A 38 10.52 9.83 5.10
CA TYR A 38 9.41 10.77 5.22
C TYR A 38 8.76 11.02 3.84
N CYS A 39 7.43 10.95 3.79
CA CYS A 39 6.61 11.16 2.60
C CYS A 39 5.72 12.40 2.77
N THR A 40 6.10 13.50 2.12
CA THR A 40 5.31 14.75 2.11
C THR A 40 3.93 14.58 1.47
N PHE A 41 3.81 13.68 0.48
CA PHE A 41 2.55 13.39 -0.18
C PHE A 41 1.51 12.78 0.77
N GLY A 42 1.93 11.82 1.61
CA GLY A 42 1.06 11.20 2.61
C GLY A 42 0.52 12.19 3.63
N ARG A 43 1.33 13.20 4.01
CA ARG A 43 0.93 14.24 4.98
C ARG A 43 -0.35 14.98 4.58
N ARG A 44 -0.63 15.14 3.29
CA ARG A 44 -1.85 15.81 2.78
C ARG A 44 -3.13 15.06 3.17
N PHE A 45 -3.02 13.75 3.41
CA PHE A 45 -4.13 12.87 3.76
C PHE A 45 -4.08 12.41 5.22
N SER A 46 -3.07 12.85 5.99
CA SER A 46 -2.98 12.53 7.41
C SER A 46 -3.94 13.39 8.22
N ILE A 47 -4.90 12.75 8.88
CA ILE A 47 -5.80 13.40 9.85
C ILE A 47 -5.09 13.71 11.18
N TYR A 48 -3.97 13.04 11.45
CA TYR A 48 -3.17 13.25 12.65
C TYR A 48 -2.00 14.17 12.31
N ALA A 49 -1.87 15.29 13.02
CA ALA A 49 -0.78 16.28 12.88
C ALA A 49 0.59 15.78 13.40
N ARG A 50 0.78 14.46 13.43
CA ARG A 50 1.91 13.76 14.04
C ARG A 50 2.92 13.33 12.97
N LYS A 51 4.14 13.87 13.04
CA LYS A 51 5.26 13.68 12.08
C LYS A 51 5.63 12.20 11.90
N ASP A 52 5.45 11.43 12.96
CA ASP A 52 5.68 9.99 13.13
C ASP A 52 4.84 9.11 12.18
N PHE A 53 3.70 9.60 11.68
CA PHE A 53 2.82 8.83 10.77
C PHE A 53 3.05 9.10 9.29
N SER A 54 3.97 10.00 8.93
CA SER A 54 4.22 10.38 7.54
C SER A 54 5.38 9.58 6.93
N THR A 55 5.66 8.37 7.38
CA THR A 55 6.64 7.50 6.70
C THR A 55 6.05 6.99 5.38
N LEU A 56 6.92 6.58 4.46
CA LEU A 56 6.50 6.05 3.17
C LEU A 56 5.92 4.65 3.35
N HIS A 57 4.60 4.59 3.46
CA HIS A 57 3.85 3.35 3.42
C HIS A 57 3.91 2.71 2.01
N ALA A 58 3.73 1.40 1.95
CA ALA A 58 3.77 0.66 0.69
C ALA A 58 2.70 1.16 -0.30
N GLU A 59 1.52 1.47 0.23
CA GLU A 59 0.37 1.98 -0.53
C GLU A 59 0.66 3.36 -1.14
N LEU A 60 1.26 4.26 -0.36
CA LEU A 60 1.66 5.58 -0.85
C LEU A 60 2.70 5.46 -1.95
N GLY A 61 3.73 4.65 -1.75
CA GLY A 61 4.77 4.46 -2.77
C GLY A 61 4.25 3.85 -4.07
N ALA A 62 3.19 3.03 -4.00
CA ALA A 62 2.59 2.42 -5.20
C ALA A 62 1.86 3.44 -6.09
N VAL A 63 1.37 4.56 -5.54
CA VAL A 63 0.71 5.62 -6.30
C VAL A 63 1.55 6.89 -6.48
N LEU A 64 2.60 7.05 -5.69
CA LEU A 64 3.47 8.21 -5.74
C LEU A 64 4.17 8.34 -7.10
N GLY A 65 4.12 9.53 -7.69
CA GLY A 65 4.77 9.83 -8.97
C GLY A 65 4.05 9.27 -10.21
N LEU A 66 2.90 8.62 -10.05
CA LEU A 66 2.08 8.17 -11.16
C LEU A 66 1.03 9.21 -11.54
N ASP A 67 0.73 9.28 -12.83
CA ASP A 67 -0.40 10.08 -13.29
C ASP A 67 -1.74 9.44 -12.90
N LYS A 68 -2.75 10.28 -12.65
CA LYS A 68 -4.08 9.81 -12.27
C LYS A 68 -4.72 8.95 -13.36
N SER A 69 -4.46 9.21 -14.64
CA SER A 69 -4.96 8.38 -15.73
C SER A 69 -4.48 6.93 -15.65
N GLN A 70 -3.28 6.69 -15.10
CA GLN A 70 -2.70 5.35 -14.94
C GLN A 70 -3.30 4.60 -13.75
N THR A 71 -3.65 5.32 -12.68
CA THR A 71 -4.12 4.75 -11.41
C THR A 71 -5.65 4.71 -11.30
N GLN A 72 -6.36 5.49 -12.12
CA GLN A 72 -7.82 5.50 -12.19
C GLN A 72 -8.38 4.11 -12.53
N GLY A 73 -9.25 3.60 -11.66
CA GLY A 73 -9.87 2.28 -11.81
C GLY A 73 -8.96 1.12 -11.41
N ALA A 74 -7.75 1.38 -10.92
CA ALA A 74 -6.82 0.34 -10.50
C ALA A 74 -7.28 -0.38 -9.22
N THR A 75 -6.65 -1.52 -8.98
CA THR A 75 -6.77 -2.31 -7.76
C THR A 75 -5.41 -2.37 -7.07
N ALA A 76 -5.35 -1.98 -5.80
CA ALA A 76 -4.15 -2.10 -4.98
C ALA A 76 -4.15 -3.43 -4.24
N TYR A 77 -3.05 -4.17 -4.28
CA TYR A 77 -2.85 -5.40 -3.52
C TYR A 77 -1.82 -5.16 -2.44
N VAL A 78 -2.22 -5.15 -1.18
CA VAL A 78 -1.36 -4.83 -0.04
C VAL A 78 -1.18 -6.08 0.81
N VAL A 79 0.06 -6.45 1.06
CA VAL A 79 0.37 -7.61 1.90
C VAL A 79 1.36 -7.20 2.97
N ARG A 80 1.21 -7.82 4.14
CA ARG A 80 2.20 -7.75 5.22
C ARG A 80 2.72 -9.14 5.51
N VAL A 81 4.03 -9.26 5.66
CA VAL A 81 4.67 -10.52 6.06
C VAL A 81 5.52 -10.37 7.31
N LYS A 82 5.62 -11.47 8.06
CA LYS A 82 6.58 -11.63 9.16
C LYS A 82 7.12 -13.06 9.08
N GLY A 83 8.33 -13.22 8.53
CA GLY A 83 8.80 -14.53 8.09
C GLY A 83 7.89 -15.08 6.98
N ASP A 84 7.41 -16.31 7.14
CA ASP A 84 6.50 -16.97 6.18
C ASP A 84 5.01 -16.68 6.44
N GLU A 85 4.68 -16.01 7.55
CA GLU A 85 3.31 -15.73 7.94
C GLU A 85 2.78 -14.44 7.34
N TRP A 86 1.50 -14.48 6.98
CA TRP A 86 0.74 -13.31 6.56
C TRP A 86 0.27 -12.56 7.79
N ARG A 87 0.25 -11.23 7.70
CA ARG A 87 -0.23 -10.37 8.78
C ARG A 87 -1.24 -9.37 8.23
N MET A 88 -1.98 -8.75 9.15
CA MET A 88 -2.94 -7.71 8.82
C MET A 88 -2.26 -6.57 8.06
N SER A 89 -2.78 -6.29 6.87
CA SER A 89 -2.28 -5.26 5.96
C SER A 89 -3.38 -4.35 5.44
N LYS A 90 -4.45 -4.18 6.22
CA LYS A 90 -5.47 -3.19 5.92
C LYS A 90 -4.80 -1.80 5.81
N PRO A 91 -5.02 -1.05 4.72
CA PRO A 91 -4.48 0.29 4.60
C PRO A 91 -4.95 1.21 5.72
N CYS A 92 -4.07 2.10 6.18
CA CYS A 92 -4.47 3.11 7.16
C CYS A 92 -5.35 4.20 6.50
N PRO A 93 -6.12 4.99 7.28
CA PRO A 93 -7.00 6.03 6.73
C PRO A 93 -6.29 7.04 5.81
N MET A 94 -5.03 7.37 6.09
CA MET A 94 -4.19 8.23 5.24
C MET A 94 -3.95 7.59 3.86
N CYS A 95 -3.58 6.30 3.84
CA CYS A 95 -3.32 5.58 2.60
C CYS A 95 -4.62 5.38 1.81
N GLU A 96 -5.74 5.07 2.47
CA GLU A 96 -7.04 4.99 1.79
C GLU A 96 -7.42 6.32 1.14
N GLY A 97 -7.25 7.45 1.84
CA GLY A 97 -7.51 8.77 1.29
C GLY A 97 -6.66 9.07 0.05
N ALA A 98 -5.36 8.75 0.11
CA ALA A 98 -4.45 8.91 -1.01
C ALA A 98 -4.83 8.02 -2.21
N LEU A 99 -5.14 6.74 -1.97
CA LEU A 99 -5.57 5.80 -3.01
C LEU A 99 -6.87 6.27 -3.70
N ARG A 100 -7.85 6.72 -2.92
CA ARG A 100 -9.11 7.30 -3.44
C ARG A 100 -8.85 8.56 -4.26
N HIS A 101 -7.98 9.44 -3.80
CA HIS A 101 -7.61 10.66 -4.53
C HIS A 101 -6.97 10.36 -5.90
N CYS A 102 -6.11 9.33 -5.94
CA CYS A 102 -5.51 8.80 -7.16
C CYS A 102 -6.49 7.98 -8.02
N GLY A 103 -7.73 7.74 -7.57
CA GLY A 103 -8.75 7.05 -8.36
C GLY A 103 -8.67 5.53 -8.34
N VAL A 104 -7.92 4.95 -7.40
CA VAL A 104 -7.94 3.51 -7.12
C VAL A 104 -9.33 3.15 -6.60
N LYS A 105 -9.95 2.10 -7.15
CA LYS A 105 -11.34 1.73 -6.85
C LYS A 105 -11.48 0.54 -5.91
N LYS A 106 -10.39 -0.20 -5.69
CA LYS A 106 -10.41 -1.43 -4.92
C LYS A 106 -9.08 -1.61 -4.22
N VAL A 107 -9.13 -2.16 -3.01
CA VAL A 107 -7.97 -2.66 -2.30
C VAL A 107 -8.17 -4.11 -1.92
N VAL A 108 -7.13 -4.91 -2.07
CA VAL A 108 -7.08 -6.32 -1.70
C VAL A 108 -5.98 -6.46 -0.68
N TYR A 109 -6.29 -6.90 0.53
CA TYR A 109 -5.32 -6.99 1.62
C TYR A 109 -5.40 -8.28 2.41
N THR A 110 -4.30 -8.56 3.13
CA THR A 110 -4.12 -9.76 3.94
C THR A 110 -4.58 -9.53 5.37
N THR A 111 -5.11 -10.57 6.01
CA THR A 111 -5.43 -10.57 7.46
C THR A 111 -4.42 -11.41 8.24
N ASN A 112 -4.51 -11.37 9.57
CA ASN A 112 -3.68 -12.21 10.45
C ASN A 112 -3.96 -13.70 10.29
N ASP A 113 -5.17 -14.07 9.85
CA ASP A 113 -5.60 -15.46 9.66
C ASP A 113 -5.17 -16.04 8.30
N GLY A 114 -4.37 -15.30 7.53
CA GLY A 114 -3.97 -15.70 6.17
C GLY A 114 -5.07 -15.50 5.12
N CYS A 115 -6.22 -14.95 5.48
CA CYS A 115 -7.28 -14.63 4.54
C CYS A 115 -6.96 -13.39 3.71
N VAL A 116 -7.62 -13.30 2.55
CA VAL A 116 -7.55 -12.15 1.64
C VAL A 116 -8.90 -11.48 1.59
N ILE A 117 -8.94 -10.21 1.97
CA ILE A 117 -10.15 -9.39 1.93
C ILE A 117 -10.06 -8.43 0.75
N THR A 118 -11.16 -8.25 0.04
CA THR A 118 -11.31 -7.23 -1.00
C THR A 118 -12.30 -6.18 -0.53
N GLU A 119 -11.89 -4.91 -0.61
CA GLU A 119 -12.68 -3.76 -0.16
C GLU A 119 -12.68 -2.67 -1.26
N LYS A 120 -13.79 -1.93 -1.33
CA LYS A 120 -13.99 -0.77 -2.23
C LYS A 120 -13.94 0.48 -1.30
N LEU A 121 -13.08 1.49 -1.42
CA LEU A 121 -12.58 2.21 -2.60
C LEU A 121 -13.61 3.38 -3.08
#